data_AF-A0AAU5ZLX1-F1
#
_entry.id   AF-A0AAU5ZLX1-F1
#
_cell.length_a   1.000
_cell.length_b   1.000
_cell.length_c   1.000
_cell.angle_alpha   90.00
_cell.angle_beta   90.00
_cell.angle_gamma   90.00
#
_symmetry.space_group_name_H-M   'P 1'
#
loop_
_entity.id
_entity.type
_entity.pdbx_description
1 polymer ?
#
loop_
_entity_poly.entity_id
_entity_poly.type
_entity_poly.pdbx_seq_one_letter_code
_entity_poly.pdbx_strand_id
1 'polypeptide(L)'
;MPSELQRVAQELLNALDEIPRVVSYLHDRASKYREAAAWVGGLSSNPNARMAAMQLDEAAGRCEEAAHYLSMAPPRARGWVEQMVSGVRTAEPAADSTARRPDGAGGSAQPAEGRRGDEQAEPEAKRSGKPADAGDEARPEDGPVGRDREQFRPRASEILNRLPVRGRRDKTRGAWVDADGQEHDLISGVDEYSTDADRFMNENNIQIAPGDITLGSHVEVKFAMFMRERGLTDEIITINNWPCPGPYGCDENLLRFLPEGARLTVFGPAGFKRTYPRQDEDT
;
A
#
# COMPACT_ATOMS: atom_id res chain seq x y z
N MET A 1 19.99 -3.47 -19.14
CA MET A 1 18.59 -3.90 -18.98
C MET A 1 18.61 -5.16 -18.12
N PRO A 2 18.01 -5.18 -16.92
CA PRO A 2 17.83 -6.43 -16.18
C PRO A 2 16.90 -7.37 -16.98
N SER A 3 17.04 -8.67 -16.80
CA SER A 3 16.13 -9.64 -17.41
C SER A 3 14.76 -9.62 -16.71
N GLU A 4 13.70 -10.08 -17.38
CA GLU A 4 12.37 -10.16 -16.76
C GLU A 4 12.38 -11.05 -15.51
N LEU A 5 13.16 -12.14 -15.52
CA LEU A 5 13.40 -12.99 -14.35
C LEU A 5 14.06 -12.23 -13.19
N GLN A 6 15.01 -11.34 -13.46
CA GLN A 6 15.61 -10.49 -12.42
C GLN A 6 14.60 -9.48 -11.85
N ARG A 7 13.70 -8.93 -12.68
CA ARG A 7 12.64 -8.03 -12.19
C ARG A 7 11.66 -8.76 -11.29
N VAL A 8 11.16 -9.93 -11.70
CA VAL A 8 10.24 -10.76 -10.89
C VAL A 8 10.91 -11.23 -9.59
N ALA A 9 12.19 -11.61 -9.65
CA ALA A 9 12.97 -11.97 -8.46
C ALA A 9 13.10 -10.79 -7.47
N GLN A 10 13.34 -9.57 -7.97
CA GLN A 10 13.43 -8.37 -7.12
C GLN A 10 12.07 -7.98 -6.53
N GLU A 11 10.98 -8.04 -7.31
CA GLU A 11 9.62 -7.81 -6.83
C GLU A 11 9.24 -8.79 -5.71
N LEU A 12 9.61 -10.08 -5.88
CA LEU A 12 9.41 -11.09 -4.84
C LEU A 12 10.25 -10.78 -3.58
N LEU A 13 11.54 -10.46 -3.71
CA LEU A 13 12.38 -10.09 -2.56
C LEU A 13 11.80 -8.91 -1.78
N ASN A 14 11.37 -7.85 -2.48
CA ASN A 14 10.73 -6.70 -1.86
C ASN A 14 9.49 -7.10 -1.04
N ALA A 15 8.63 -7.97 -1.60
CA ALA A 15 7.48 -8.52 -0.88
C ALA A 15 7.87 -9.39 0.34
N LEU A 16 8.95 -10.17 0.25
CA LEU A 16 9.45 -10.96 1.39
C LEU A 16 10.06 -10.09 2.50
N ASP A 17 10.64 -8.95 2.15
CA ASP A 17 11.20 -8.00 3.11
C ASP A 17 10.11 -7.18 3.84
N GLU A 18 8.91 -7.06 3.26
CA GLU A 18 7.72 -6.53 3.96
C GLU A 18 7.12 -7.51 4.99
N ILE A 19 7.34 -8.83 4.84
CA ILE A 19 6.69 -9.85 5.70
C ILE A 19 6.85 -9.62 7.21
N PRO A 20 8.04 -9.32 7.77
CA PRO A 20 8.18 -9.07 9.20
C PRO A 20 7.30 -7.91 9.71
N ARG A 21 7.10 -6.87 8.89
CA ARG A 21 6.22 -5.75 9.19
C ARG A 21 4.76 -6.18 9.18
N VAL A 22 4.32 -6.93 8.16
CA VAL A 22 2.94 -7.42 8.04
C VAL A 22 2.60 -8.38 9.18
N VAL A 23 3.52 -9.29 9.53
CA VAL A 23 3.40 -10.20 10.69
C VAL A 23 3.26 -9.41 11.99
N SER A 24 4.09 -8.39 12.21
CA SER A 24 3.97 -7.53 13.41
C SER A 24 2.65 -6.75 13.46
N TYR A 25 2.14 -6.28 12.32
CA TYR A 25 0.83 -5.62 12.24
C TYR A 25 -0.32 -6.57 12.56
N LEU A 26 -0.30 -7.79 12.03
CA LEU A 26 -1.33 -8.81 12.28
C LEU A 26 -1.38 -9.21 13.76
N HIS A 27 -0.23 -9.37 14.42
CA HIS A 27 -0.19 -9.62 15.87
C HIS A 27 -0.70 -8.44 16.71
N ASP A 28 -0.40 -7.19 16.33
CA ASP A 28 -0.97 -5.99 16.99
C ASP A 28 -2.50 -5.93 16.83
N ARG A 29 -3.03 -6.28 15.65
CA ARG A 29 -4.48 -6.35 15.40
C ARG A 29 -5.15 -7.47 16.18
N ALA A 30 -4.57 -8.67 16.18
CA ALA A 30 -5.08 -9.79 16.96
C ALA A 30 -5.17 -9.44 18.46
N SER A 31 -4.12 -8.84 19.02
CA SER A 31 -4.09 -8.39 20.42
C SER A 31 -5.25 -7.44 20.73
N LYS A 32 -5.44 -6.40 19.91
CA LYS A 32 -6.50 -5.40 20.07
C LYS A 32 -7.91 -5.98 19.92
N TYR A 33 -8.11 -6.94 19.01
CA TYR A 33 -9.39 -7.60 18.86
C TYR A 33 -9.72 -8.50 20.05
N ARG A 34 -8.73 -9.22 20.63
CA ARG A 34 -8.91 -9.98 21.87
C ARG A 34 -9.21 -9.07 23.07
N GLU A 35 -8.51 -7.95 23.20
CA GLU A 35 -8.78 -6.92 24.24
C GLU A 35 -10.23 -6.39 24.13
N ALA A 36 -10.67 -6.02 22.93
CA ALA A 36 -12.03 -5.56 22.68
C ALA A 36 -13.08 -6.65 22.93
N ALA A 37 -12.84 -7.90 22.48
CA ALA A 37 -13.72 -9.03 22.71
C ALA A 37 -13.87 -9.34 24.22
N ALA A 38 -12.77 -9.31 24.98
CA ALA A 38 -12.79 -9.51 26.43
C ALA A 38 -13.58 -8.40 27.15
N TRP A 39 -13.39 -7.13 26.76
CA TRP A 39 -14.10 -6.00 27.33
C TRP A 39 -15.61 -6.08 27.08
N VAL A 40 -16.02 -6.31 25.82
CA VAL A 40 -17.43 -6.41 25.43
C VAL A 40 -18.10 -7.66 26.04
N GLY A 41 -17.41 -8.80 26.02
CA GLY A 41 -17.92 -10.06 26.57
C GLY A 41 -18.06 -10.07 28.09
N GLY A 42 -17.16 -9.38 28.81
CA GLY A 42 -17.19 -9.29 30.27
C GLY A 42 -18.20 -8.29 30.82
N LEU A 43 -18.49 -7.21 30.10
CA LEU A 43 -19.35 -6.11 30.58
C LEU A 43 -20.78 -6.14 30.03
N SER A 44 -21.04 -6.82 28.90
CA SER A 44 -22.34 -6.74 28.23
C SER A 44 -23.22 -7.98 28.41
N SER A 45 -24.45 -7.73 28.86
CA SER A 45 -25.55 -8.70 28.84
C SER A 45 -26.29 -8.76 27.49
N ASN A 46 -26.00 -7.83 26.56
CA ASN A 46 -26.68 -7.74 25.27
C ASN A 46 -26.22 -8.87 24.32
N PRO A 47 -27.14 -9.67 23.73
CA PRO A 47 -26.78 -10.75 22.82
C PRO A 47 -26.02 -10.30 21.57
N ASN A 48 -26.35 -9.13 21.00
CA ASN A 48 -25.66 -8.60 19.82
C ASN A 48 -24.20 -8.23 20.15
N ALA A 49 -23.97 -7.68 21.35
CA ALA A 49 -22.63 -7.37 21.82
C ALA A 49 -21.77 -8.63 22.01
N ARG A 50 -22.37 -9.72 22.53
CA ARG A 50 -21.69 -11.01 22.66
C ARG A 50 -21.36 -11.63 21.30
N MET A 51 -22.26 -11.54 20.32
CA MET A 51 -21.97 -11.97 18.94
C MET A 51 -20.82 -11.17 18.32
N ALA A 52 -20.80 -9.85 18.51
CA ALA A 52 -19.69 -9.00 18.05
C ALA A 52 -18.35 -9.36 18.74
N ALA A 53 -18.37 -9.67 20.04
CA ALA A 53 -17.18 -10.13 20.77
C ALA A 53 -16.65 -11.46 20.22
N MET A 54 -17.53 -12.42 19.90
CA MET A 54 -17.15 -13.69 19.26
C MET A 54 -16.53 -13.47 17.87
N GLN A 55 -17.10 -12.58 17.07
CA GLN A 55 -16.55 -12.23 15.75
C GLN A 55 -15.18 -11.55 15.83
N LEU A 56 -14.94 -10.72 16.86
CA LEU A 56 -13.63 -10.12 17.12
C LEU A 56 -12.59 -11.17 17.53
N ASP A 57 -12.94 -12.14 18.37
CA ASP A 57 -11.99 -13.21 18.74
C ASP A 57 -11.69 -14.15 17.55
N GLU A 58 -12.69 -14.46 16.70
CA GLU A 58 -12.43 -15.17 15.43
C GLU A 58 -11.50 -14.35 14.51
N ALA A 59 -11.76 -13.05 14.34
CA ALA A 59 -10.91 -12.17 13.55
C ALA A 59 -9.47 -12.08 14.09
N ALA A 60 -9.29 -12.16 15.41
CA ALA A 60 -7.97 -12.26 16.03
C ALA A 60 -7.26 -13.56 15.64
N GLY A 61 -7.96 -14.70 15.74
CA GLY A 61 -7.45 -16.00 15.32
C GLY A 61 -7.05 -16.02 13.83
N ARG A 62 -7.84 -15.39 12.95
CA ARG A 62 -7.49 -15.24 11.52
C ARG A 62 -6.25 -14.38 11.29
N CYS A 63 -6.05 -13.33 12.08
CA CYS A 63 -4.83 -12.52 12.01
C CYS A 63 -3.59 -13.32 12.46
N GLU A 64 -3.71 -14.12 13.52
CA GLU A 64 -2.66 -15.01 14.02
C GLU A 64 -2.33 -16.13 13.01
N GLU A 65 -3.34 -16.74 12.41
CA GLU A 65 -3.22 -17.75 11.33
C GLU A 65 -2.48 -17.17 10.10
N ALA A 66 -2.90 -15.99 9.62
CA ALA A 66 -2.24 -15.31 8.51
C ALA A 66 -0.78 -14.92 8.85
N ALA A 67 -0.53 -14.43 10.07
CA ALA A 67 0.82 -14.09 10.54
C ALA A 67 1.72 -15.34 10.58
N HIS A 68 1.19 -16.48 11.03
CA HIS A 68 1.91 -17.75 11.04
C HIS A 68 2.30 -18.19 9.62
N TYR A 69 1.35 -18.21 8.67
CA TYR A 69 1.64 -18.58 7.28
C TYR A 69 2.67 -17.65 6.62
N LEU A 70 2.53 -16.33 6.83
CA LEU A 70 3.49 -15.35 6.30
C LEU A 70 4.88 -15.55 6.91
N SER A 71 5.00 -15.86 8.20
CA SER A 71 6.31 -16.09 8.86
C SER A 71 7.08 -17.28 8.26
N MET A 72 6.39 -18.25 7.65
CA MET A 72 7.00 -19.43 7.01
C MET A 72 7.43 -19.21 5.56
N ALA A 73 7.02 -18.12 4.91
CA ALA A 73 7.29 -17.88 3.48
C ALA A 73 8.74 -17.41 3.15
N PRO A 74 9.37 -16.48 3.90
CA PRO A 74 10.69 -15.94 3.55
C PRO A 74 11.81 -16.99 3.36
N PRO A 75 11.97 -18.02 4.22
CA PRO A 75 13.06 -18.99 4.06
C PRO A 75 12.96 -19.79 2.76
N ARG A 76 11.74 -20.16 2.35
CA ARG A 76 11.50 -20.96 1.13
C ARG A 76 11.67 -20.13 -0.13
N ALA A 77 11.10 -18.92 -0.13
CA ALA A 77 11.11 -18.07 -1.31
C ALA A 77 12.48 -17.40 -1.57
N ARG A 78 13.24 -17.01 -0.53
CA ARG A 78 14.61 -16.51 -0.72
C ARG A 78 15.55 -17.54 -1.33
N GLY A 79 15.53 -18.79 -0.85
CA GLY A 79 16.34 -19.87 -1.41
C GLY A 79 16.03 -20.15 -2.90
N TRP A 80 14.76 -20.04 -3.31
CA TRP A 80 14.38 -20.13 -4.73
C TRP A 80 14.90 -18.95 -5.56
N VAL A 81 14.80 -17.71 -5.05
CA VAL A 81 15.36 -16.53 -5.73
C VAL A 81 16.87 -16.64 -5.90
N GLU A 82 17.59 -17.06 -4.85
CA GLU A 82 19.05 -17.24 -4.88
C GLU A 82 19.47 -18.29 -5.93
N GLN A 83 18.74 -19.41 -6.04
CA GLN A 83 18.98 -20.43 -7.08
C GLN A 83 18.71 -19.90 -8.49
N MET A 84 17.63 -19.14 -8.69
CA MET A 84 17.29 -18.56 -9.99
C MET A 84 18.28 -17.47 -10.45
N VAL A 85 18.71 -16.59 -9.53
CA VAL A 85 19.61 -15.46 -9.85
C VAL A 85 21.06 -15.91 -9.99
N SER A 86 21.50 -16.94 -9.26
CA SER A 86 22.85 -17.52 -9.40
C SER A 86 23.02 -18.40 -10.64
N GLY A 87 21.93 -18.78 -11.32
CA GLY A 87 21.95 -19.64 -12.52
C GLY A 87 22.30 -21.11 -12.25
N VAL A 88 22.45 -21.51 -10.98
CA VAL A 88 22.79 -22.89 -10.61
C VAL A 88 21.54 -23.76 -10.62
N ARG A 89 21.34 -24.52 -11.71
CA ARG A 89 20.37 -25.62 -11.75
C ARG A 89 20.88 -26.80 -10.90
N THR A 90 20.74 -26.73 -9.58
CA THR A 90 20.79 -27.96 -8.76
C THR A 90 19.58 -28.82 -9.10
N ALA A 91 19.82 -30.07 -9.47
CA ALA A 91 18.76 -31.06 -9.67
C ALA A 91 17.90 -31.22 -8.40
N GLU A 92 16.67 -31.66 -8.59
CA GLU A 92 15.68 -31.86 -7.53
C GLU A 92 16.23 -32.68 -6.36
N PRO A 93 15.87 -32.36 -5.10
CA PRO A 93 16.15 -33.25 -3.99
C PRO A 93 15.37 -34.56 -4.22
N ALA A 94 16.09 -35.65 -4.47
CA ALA A 94 15.50 -36.95 -4.73
C ALA A 94 14.57 -37.36 -3.57
N ALA A 95 13.27 -37.40 -3.85
CA ALA A 95 12.29 -37.96 -2.94
C ALA A 95 12.60 -39.45 -2.74
N ASP A 96 12.60 -39.86 -1.47
CA ASP A 96 12.73 -41.25 -1.06
C ASP A 96 11.68 -42.13 -1.76
N SER A 97 12.14 -43.18 -2.46
CA SER A 97 11.30 -44.15 -3.14
C SER A 97 12.08 -45.44 -3.42
N THR A 98 12.14 -46.27 -2.37
CA THR A 98 12.12 -47.74 -2.39
C THR A 98 12.50 -48.44 -3.71
N ALA A 99 13.63 -49.16 -3.67
CA ALA A 99 14.11 -50.00 -4.77
C ALA A 99 13.11 -51.11 -5.17
N ARG A 100 12.77 -51.16 -6.48
CA ARG A 100 12.47 -52.43 -7.18
C ARG A 100 12.69 -52.32 -8.69
N ARG A 101 13.81 -52.91 -9.15
CA ARG A 101 14.02 -53.47 -10.51
C ARG A 101 13.60 -54.97 -10.48
N PRO A 102 13.56 -55.73 -11.60
CA PRO A 102 14.01 -55.45 -12.99
C PRO A 102 12.86 -55.64 -14.03
N ASP A 103 13.01 -55.85 -15.35
CA ASP A 103 14.16 -56.00 -16.28
C ASP A 103 13.77 -55.63 -17.74
N GLY A 104 14.71 -55.72 -18.69
CA GLY A 104 14.48 -55.75 -20.15
C GLY A 104 14.47 -54.37 -20.83
N ALA A 105 15.49 -53.84 -21.53
CA ALA A 105 16.48 -54.36 -22.49
C ALA A 105 16.05 -54.33 -23.97
N GLY A 106 16.71 -53.47 -24.76
CA GLY A 106 16.92 -53.67 -26.21
C GLY A 106 16.37 -52.59 -27.17
N GLY A 107 17.22 -52.13 -28.12
CA GLY A 107 16.78 -51.61 -29.43
C GLY A 107 17.24 -50.21 -29.82
N SER A 108 18.33 -50.11 -30.59
CA SER A 108 18.82 -48.87 -31.23
C SER A 108 18.12 -48.58 -32.56
N ALA A 109 18.02 -47.29 -32.96
CA ALA A 109 18.44 -46.73 -34.27
C ALA A 109 17.68 -45.44 -34.69
N GLN A 110 18.41 -44.49 -35.28
CA GLN A 110 17.90 -43.42 -36.19
C GLN A 110 18.06 -43.92 -37.67
N PRO A 111 17.90 -43.14 -38.78
CA PRO A 111 17.56 -41.71 -38.96
C PRO A 111 16.62 -41.42 -40.18
N ALA A 112 16.75 -40.19 -40.75
CA ALA A 112 16.27 -39.68 -42.05
C ALA A 112 14.81 -39.21 -42.14
N GLU A 113 14.38 -38.23 -42.94
CA GLU A 113 14.93 -37.11 -43.76
C GLU A 113 13.68 -36.39 -44.34
N GLY A 114 13.70 -35.08 -44.60
CA GLY A 114 12.52 -34.37 -45.14
C GLY A 114 12.79 -32.94 -45.63
N ARG A 115 12.81 -32.76 -46.96
CA ARG A 115 13.26 -31.54 -47.68
C ARG A 115 12.22 -30.42 -47.80
N ARG A 116 12.74 -29.17 -47.90
CA ARG A 116 12.38 -28.02 -48.82
C ARG A 116 10.90 -27.54 -48.89
N GLY A 117 10.61 -26.26 -49.18
CA GLY A 117 11.48 -25.09 -49.41
C GLY A 117 10.72 -23.86 -49.97
N ASP A 118 11.39 -22.72 -49.93
CA ASP A 118 11.31 -21.48 -50.74
C ASP A 118 9.97 -20.67 -50.88
N GLU A 119 10.01 -19.47 -50.27
CA GLU A 119 9.78 -18.12 -50.82
C GLU A 119 8.91 -17.89 -52.08
N GLN A 120 8.05 -16.85 -52.07
CA GLN A 120 8.35 -15.55 -52.73
C GLN A 120 7.23 -14.47 -52.68
N ALA A 121 7.69 -13.22 -52.55
CA ALA A 121 7.21 -11.96 -53.16
C ALA A 121 5.84 -11.30 -52.83
N GLU A 122 5.98 -10.07 -52.30
CA GLU A 122 5.06 -8.92 -52.31
C GLU A 122 4.85 -8.33 -53.75
N PRO A 123 3.92 -7.38 -54.05
CA PRO A 123 4.04 -5.98 -53.57
C PRO A 123 2.76 -5.09 -53.41
N GLU A 124 2.96 -3.98 -52.67
CA GLU A 124 2.40 -2.61 -52.75
C GLU A 124 0.97 -2.29 -53.32
N ALA A 125 0.21 -1.43 -52.61
CA ALA A 125 0.16 0.04 -52.88
C ALA A 125 -1.13 0.80 -52.43
N LYS A 126 -0.95 1.92 -51.69
CA LYS A 126 -1.70 3.22 -51.77
C LYS A 126 -3.22 3.24 -51.40
N ARG A 127 -3.84 4.33 -50.89
CA ARG A 127 -3.40 5.63 -50.30
C ARG A 127 -4.60 6.38 -49.64
N SER A 128 -4.31 7.13 -48.57
CA SER A 128 -4.90 8.44 -48.15
C SER A 128 -6.43 8.71 -48.10
N GLY A 129 -6.89 9.33 -47.00
CA GLY A 129 -8.17 10.06 -46.93
C GLY A 129 -8.38 10.82 -45.62
N LYS A 130 -7.98 12.09 -45.57
CA LYS A 130 -8.27 13.06 -44.46
C LYS A 130 -9.22 14.15 -45.00
N PRO A 131 -10.11 14.70 -44.15
CA PRO A 131 -10.32 16.14 -44.15
C PRO A 131 -10.09 16.77 -42.76
N ALA A 132 -10.05 18.10 -42.72
CA ALA A 132 -9.76 18.93 -41.55
C ALA A 132 -10.76 20.10 -41.47
N ASP A 133 -10.49 21.06 -40.56
CA ASP A 133 -11.15 22.37 -40.39
C ASP A 133 -12.54 22.35 -39.72
N ALA A 134 -12.93 23.28 -38.84
CA ALA A 134 -12.23 24.28 -38.00
C ALA A 134 -13.07 24.38 -36.69
N GLY A 135 -12.62 24.73 -35.49
CA GLY A 135 -11.63 25.71 -35.06
C GLY A 135 -12.36 26.74 -34.18
N ASP A 136 -12.09 26.78 -32.87
CA ASP A 136 -12.40 27.96 -32.05
C ASP A 136 -11.53 28.07 -30.77
N GLU A 137 -11.34 29.32 -30.36
CA GLU A 137 -10.66 29.92 -29.19
C GLU A 137 -9.62 29.13 -28.37
N ALA A 138 -8.39 29.67 -28.35
CA ALA A 138 -7.37 29.34 -27.38
C ALA A 138 -7.73 29.85 -25.97
N ARG A 139 -7.84 28.94 -25.00
CA ARG A 139 -7.61 29.24 -23.58
C ARG A 139 -6.21 28.75 -23.20
N PRO A 140 -5.42 29.52 -22.43
CA PRO A 140 -4.15 29.03 -21.91
C PRO A 140 -4.41 28.01 -20.81
N GLU A 141 -4.18 26.72 -21.10
CA GLU A 141 -4.08 25.68 -20.07
C GLU A 141 -2.70 25.72 -19.40
N ASP A 142 -2.42 26.81 -18.68
CA ASP A 142 -1.34 26.86 -17.70
C ASP A 142 -1.79 26.17 -16.40
N GLY A 143 -2.04 24.87 -16.49
CA GLY A 143 -2.19 23.98 -15.34
C GLY A 143 -0.83 23.39 -14.95
N PRO A 144 -0.36 23.52 -13.70
CA PRO A 144 0.97 23.06 -13.32
C PRO A 144 1.11 21.54 -13.41
N VAL A 145 2.34 21.10 -13.71
CA VAL A 145 2.71 19.73 -14.04
C VAL A 145 2.24 18.72 -12.98
N GLY A 146 1.34 17.80 -13.36
CA GLY A 146 1.29 16.46 -12.78
C GLY A 146 0.70 16.28 -11.38
N ARG A 147 -0.47 16.84 -11.05
CA ARG A 147 -1.26 16.45 -9.85
C ARG A 147 -2.16 15.22 -10.03
N ASP A 148 -1.93 14.38 -11.04
CA ASP A 148 -2.62 13.08 -11.13
C ASP A 148 -2.13 12.15 -10.01
N ARG A 149 -3.08 11.73 -9.17
CA ARG A 149 -2.86 10.86 -8.02
C ARG A 149 -2.27 9.49 -8.37
N GLU A 150 -2.46 8.97 -9.58
CA GLU A 150 -1.76 7.74 -10.00
C GLU A 150 -0.37 8.05 -10.53
N GLN A 151 -0.16 9.17 -11.21
CA GLN A 151 1.17 9.62 -11.66
C GLN A 151 2.10 9.99 -10.49
N PHE A 152 1.57 10.42 -9.35
CA PHE A 152 2.37 10.65 -8.13
C PHE A 152 2.84 9.35 -7.46
N ARG A 153 2.27 8.18 -7.79
CA ARG A 153 2.55 6.91 -7.10
C ARG A 153 4.02 6.50 -7.07
N PRO A 154 4.81 6.62 -8.17
CA PRO A 154 6.25 6.36 -8.13
C PRO A 154 7.00 7.32 -7.19
N ARG A 155 6.61 8.61 -7.18
CA ARG A 155 7.22 9.61 -6.28
C ARG A 155 6.91 9.32 -4.81
N ALA A 156 5.68 8.91 -4.50
CA ALA A 156 5.33 8.43 -3.16
C ALA A 156 6.20 7.22 -2.75
N SER A 157 6.45 6.26 -3.65
CA SER A 157 7.36 5.14 -3.38
C SER A 157 8.82 5.60 -3.13
N GLU A 158 9.33 6.57 -3.90
CA GLU A 158 10.65 7.18 -3.67
C GLU A 158 10.77 7.88 -2.31
N ILE A 159 9.70 8.55 -1.86
CA ILE A 159 9.63 9.17 -0.52
C ILE A 159 9.60 8.08 0.55
N LEU A 160 8.71 7.09 0.44
CA LEU A 160 8.60 5.97 1.39
C LEU A 160 9.91 5.22 1.59
N ASN A 161 10.66 4.98 0.51
CA ASN A 161 11.96 4.29 0.57
C ASN A 161 13.07 5.09 1.27
N ARG A 162 12.92 6.42 1.40
CA ARG A 162 13.85 7.30 2.14
C ARG A 162 13.44 7.51 3.60
N LEU A 163 12.16 7.35 3.92
CA LEU A 163 11.67 7.49 5.29
C LEU A 163 12.11 6.29 6.15
N PRO A 164 12.46 6.50 7.43
CA PRO A 164 12.85 5.39 8.31
C PRO A 164 11.66 4.47 8.58
N VAL A 165 11.94 3.17 8.68
CA VAL A 165 10.96 2.17 9.13
C VAL A 165 10.52 2.53 10.56
N ARG A 166 9.21 2.74 10.74
CA ARG A 166 8.63 3.16 12.02
C ARG A 166 8.56 2.00 13.02
N GLY A 167 9.29 2.08 14.13
CA GLY A 167 9.12 1.24 15.31
C GLY A 167 7.95 1.70 16.20
N ARG A 168 7.55 0.85 17.17
CA ARG A 168 6.32 1.05 17.98
C ARG A 168 6.26 2.37 18.76
N ARG A 169 7.41 2.96 19.12
CA ARG A 169 7.52 4.24 19.86
C ARG A 169 7.97 5.41 19.00
N ASP A 170 8.22 5.19 17.72
CA ASP A 170 8.77 6.21 16.86
C ASP A 170 7.66 7.15 16.36
N LYS A 171 8.04 8.41 16.15
CA LYS A 171 7.18 9.40 15.50
C LYS A 171 6.86 8.94 14.07
N THR A 172 5.62 9.16 13.63
CA THR A 172 5.31 9.12 12.22
C THR A 172 6.11 10.22 11.53
N ARG A 173 6.73 9.89 10.41
CA ARG A 173 7.42 10.84 9.52
C ARG A 173 6.80 10.74 8.14
N GLY A 174 6.89 11.82 7.38
CA GLY A 174 6.39 11.89 6.04
C GLY A 174 6.99 13.06 5.28
N ALA A 175 6.52 13.24 4.06
CA ALA A 175 6.75 14.46 3.29
C ALA A 175 5.48 14.86 2.53
N TRP A 176 5.33 16.17 2.36
CA TRP A 176 4.45 16.80 1.38
C TRP A 176 5.32 17.30 0.21
N VAL A 177 4.81 17.21 -1.01
CA VAL A 177 5.45 17.84 -2.18
C VAL A 177 4.50 18.93 -2.67
N ASP A 178 4.97 20.17 -2.68
CA ASP A 178 4.16 21.32 -3.05
C ASP A 178 4.00 21.50 -4.57
N ALA A 179 3.31 22.56 -4.97
CA ALA A 179 3.05 22.89 -6.37
C ALA A 179 4.32 23.20 -7.19
N ASP A 180 5.40 23.63 -6.53
CA ASP A 180 6.70 23.93 -7.14
C ASP A 180 7.60 22.68 -7.18
N GLY A 181 7.13 21.55 -6.65
CA GLY A 181 7.88 20.30 -6.53
C GLY A 181 8.85 20.27 -5.35
N GLN A 182 8.79 21.23 -4.43
CA GLN A 182 9.62 21.23 -3.22
C GLN A 182 9.05 20.26 -2.18
N GLU A 183 9.95 19.54 -1.51
CA GLU A 183 9.62 18.51 -0.53
C GLU A 183 9.75 19.07 0.89
N HIS A 184 8.66 18.99 1.66
CA HIS A 184 8.55 19.51 3.02
C HIS A 184 8.39 18.37 4.01
N ASP A 185 9.25 18.32 5.03
CA ASP A 185 9.22 17.29 6.08
C ASP A 185 7.93 17.38 6.93
N LEU A 186 7.29 16.23 7.15
CA LEU A 186 6.16 16.07 8.06
C LEU A 186 6.55 15.15 9.22
N ILE A 187 6.25 15.54 10.47
CA ILE A 187 6.61 14.77 11.67
C ILE A 187 5.48 14.82 12.70
N SER A 188 5.11 13.69 13.31
CA SER A 188 4.09 13.66 14.37
C SER A 188 4.59 14.18 15.72
N GLY A 189 3.65 14.52 16.59
CA GLY A 189 3.90 15.12 17.90
C GLY A 189 3.53 16.61 17.94
N VAL A 190 3.76 17.22 19.09
CA VAL A 190 3.28 18.57 19.45
C VAL A 190 4.04 19.68 18.74
N ASP A 191 3.30 20.60 18.14
CA ASP A 191 3.69 21.88 17.53
C ASP A 191 2.47 22.84 17.42
N GLU A 192 2.58 23.91 16.61
CA GLU A 192 1.50 24.87 16.36
C GLU A 192 0.25 24.21 15.77
N TYR A 193 0.39 23.43 14.69
CA TYR A 193 -0.75 22.74 14.04
C TYR A 193 -1.44 21.72 14.94
N SER A 194 -0.72 21.06 15.87
CA SER A 194 -1.41 20.24 16.87
C SER A 194 -2.23 21.06 17.86
N THR A 195 -1.74 22.25 18.23
CA THR A 195 -2.45 23.15 19.14
C THR A 195 -3.71 23.70 18.47
N ASP A 196 -3.64 24.00 17.17
CA ASP A 196 -4.78 24.39 16.36
C ASP A 196 -5.77 23.25 16.14
N ALA A 197 -5.28 22.02 15.93
CA ALA A 197 -6.14 20.83 15.87
C ALA A 197 -6.88 20.60 17.20
N ASP A 198 -6.20 20.72 18.34
CA ASP A 198 -6.81 20.56 19.66
C ASP A 198 -7.86 21.65 19.93
N ARG A 199 -7.57 22.90 19.56
CA ARG A 199 -8.56 24.01 19.58
C ARG A 199 -9.77 23.70 18.68
N PHE A 200 -9.52 23.31 17.43
CA PHE A 200 -10.57 22.97 16.47
C PHE A 200 -11.46 21.81 16.96
N MET A 201 -10.89 20.77 17.58
CA MET A 201 -11.65 19.67 18.17
C MET A 201 -12.60 20.16 19.28
N ASN A 202 -12.11 21.04 20.16
CA ASN A 202 -12.91 21.60 21.25
C ASN A 202 -14.05 22.49 20.72
N GLU A 203 -13.76 23.37 19.75
CA GLU A 203 -14.73 24.28 19.13
C GLU A 203 -15.83 23.54 18.36
N ASN A 204 -15.48 22.42 17.70
CA ASN A 204 -16.38 21.63 16.85
C ASN A 204 -16.93 20.37 17.55
N ASN A 205 -16.74 20.23 18.87
CA ASN A 205 -17.20 19.08 19.68
C ASN A 205 -16.77 17.70 19.12
N ILE A 206 -15.57 17.62 18.53
CA ILE A 206 -15.03 16.36 17.98
C ILE A 206 -14.56 15.49 19.14
N GLN A 207 -15.32 14.44 19.43
CA GLN A 207 -15.02 13.49 20.50
C GLN A 207 -13.83 12.59 20.14
N ILE A 208 -12.80 12.62 20.98
CA ILE A 208 -11.69 11.66 21.00
C ILE A 208 -11.87 10.67 22.16
N ALA A 209 -11.19 9.53 22.12
CA ALA A 209 -11.28 8.54 23.19
C ALA A 209 -10.82 9.14 24.53
N PRO A 210 -11.51 8.86 25.65
CA PRO A 210 -11.08 9.35 26.96
C PRO A 210 -9.64 8.95 27.29
N GLY A 211 -8.76 9.94 27.44
CA GLY A 211 -7.32 9.76 27.69
C GLY A 211 -6.42 9.75 26.44
N ASP A 212 -6.99 9.78 25.23
CA ASP A 212 -6.22 9.81 23.98
C ASP A 212 -6.07 11.24 23.43
N ILE A 213 -5.13 11.98 24.02
CA ILE A 213 -4.78 13.37 23.64
C ILE A 213 -3.89 13.41 22.38
N THR A 214 -3.82 12.32 21.60
CA THR A 214 -2.79 12.19 20.54
C THR A 214 -3.28 12.52 19.13
N LEU A 215 -4.59 12.56 18.88
CA LEU A 215 -5.15 12.75 17.53
C LEU A 215 -4.69 14.06 16.86
N GLY A 216 -4.72 15.19 17.59
CA GLY A 216 -4.23 16.48 17.10
C GLY A 216 -2.73 16.47 16.75
N SER A 217 -1.95 15.55 17.33
CA SER A 217 -0.51 15.42 17.07
C SER A 217 -0.16 14.56 15.84
N HIS A 218 -1.14 13.90 15.22
CA HIS A 218 -0.94 13.05 14.04
C HIS A 218 -0.64 13.87 12.79
N VAL A 219 0.20 13.35 11.89
CA VAL A 219 0.66 14.08 10.70
C VAL A 219 -0.51 14.51 9.83
N GLU A 220 -1.47 13.62 9.65
CA GLU A 220 -2.64 13.79 8.79
C GLU A 220 -3.54 14.94 9.29
N VAL A 221 -3.82 14.98 10.59
CA VAL A 221 -4.65 16.01 11.23
C VAL A 221 -3.96 17.37 11.20
N LYS A 222 -2.68 17.42 11.53
CA LYS A 222 -1.89 18.66 11.42
C LYS A 222 -1.80 19.18 10.00
N PHE A 223 -1.62 18.30 9.03
CA PHE A 223 -1.60 18.69 7.62
C PHE A 223 -2.98 19.20 7.16
N ALA A 224 -4.08 18.67 7.68
CA ALA A 224 -5.41 19.22 7.43
C ALA A 224 -5.59 20.64 8.03
N MET A 225 -5.03 20.93 9.21
CA MET A 225 -4.99 22.29 9.77
C MET A 225 -4.11 23.25 8.94
N PHE A 226 -2.95 22.79 8.47
CA PHE A 226 -2.09 23.50 7.53
C PHE A 226 -2.81 23.82 6.21
N MET A 227 -3.59 22.87 5.68
CA MET A 227 -4.44 23.11 4.51
C MET A 227 -5.49 24.19 4.76
N ARG A 228 -6.09 24.23 5.97
CA ARG A 228 -7.04 25.30 6.36
C ARG A 228 -6.39 26.67 6.42
N GLU A 229 -5.24 26.78 7.08
CA GLU A 229 -4.53 28.07 7.21
C GLU A 229 -4.11 28.64 5.84
N ARG A 230 -3.69 27.77 4.91
CA ARG A 230 -3.15 28.17 3.60
C ARG A 230 -4.15 28.10 2.45
N GLY A 231 -5.41 27.74 2.71
CA GLY A 231 -6.44 27.61 1.68
C GLY A 231 -6.16 26.51 0.63
N LEU A 232 -5.44 25.45 1.01
CA LEU A 232 -5.09 24.35 0.11
C LEU A 232 -6.24 23.34 0.03
N THR A 233 -6.66 22.99 -1.19
CA THR A 233 -7.87 22.17 -1.42
C THR A 233 -7.61 20.80 -2.05
N ASP A 234 -6.46 20.56 -2.68
CA ASP A 234 -6.18 19.27 -3.32
C ASP A 234 -4.71 18.87 -3.20
N GLU A 235 -4.39 18.16 -2.12
CA GLU A 235 -3.01 17.87 -1.72
C GLU A 235 -2.73 16.39 -1.52
N ILE A 236 -1.44 16.02 -1.63
CA ILE A 236 -0.95 14.65 -1.50
C ILE A 236 0.20 14.61 -0.49
N ILE A 237 0.08 13.77 0.53
CA ILE A 237 1.15 13.51 1.50
C ILE A 237 1.56 12.04 1.50
N THR A 238 2.81 11.79 1.85
CA THR A 238 3.37 10.45 1.99
C THR A 238 3.89 10.27 3.41
N ILE A 239 3.48 9.21 4.12
CA ILE A 239 3.87 8.96 5.53
C ILE A 239 4.39 7.53 5.73
N ASN A 240 5.30 7.32 6.69
CA ASN A 240 5.87 6.01 7.02
C ASN A 240 4.97 5.11 7.90
N ASN A 241 3.73 5.54 8.13
CA ASN A 241 2.73 4.92 8.97
C ASN A 241 1.40 4.76 8.21
N TRP A 242 0.41 4.09 8.81
CA TRP A 242 -0.97 4.14 8.33
C TRP A 242 -1.80 5.08 9.22
N PRO A 243 -2.75 5.84 8.66
CA PRO A 243 -3.77 6.53 9.44
C PRO A 243 -4.39 5.57 10.45
N CYS A 244 -4.47 5.99 11.72
CA CYS A 244 -4.98 5.11 12.76
C CYS A 244 -6.48 4.82 12.49
N PRO A 245 -6.90 3.54 12.49
CA PRO A 245 -8.28 3.15 12.22
C PRO A 245 -9.13 3.16 13.49
N GLY A 246 -10.46 3.13 13.31
CA GLY A 246 -11.45 3.11 14.38
C GLY A 246 -12.08 4.49 14.62
N PRO A 247 -13.13 4.56 15.45
CA PRO A 247 -14.01 5.74 15.54
C PRO A 247 -13.33 7.02 16.05
N TYR A 248 -12.18 6.90 16.71
CA TYR A 248 -11.38 8.02 17.23
C TYR A 248 -10.07 8.25 16.44
N GLY A 249 -9.87 7.51 15.34
CA GLY A 249 -8.67 7.56 14.53
C GLY A 249 -8.75 8.58 13.39
N CYS A 250 -7.59 8.88 12.78
CA CYS A 250 -7.48 9.71 11.59
C CYS A 250 -8.32 9.15 10.43
N ASP A 251 -8.39 7.83 10.28
CA ASP A 251 -9.08 7.18 9.14
C ASP A 251 -10.59 7.49 9.10
N GLU A 252 -11.19 7.79 10.25
CA GLU A 252 -12.59 8.21 10.41
C GLU A 252 -12.74 9.74 10.51
N ASN A 253 -11.85 10.41 11.27
CA ASN A 253 -12.05 11.80 11.66
C ASN A 253 -11.38 12.83 10.73
N LEU A 254 -10.40 12.45 9.92
CA LEU A 254 -9.58 13.39 9.13
C LEU A 254 -10.42 14.31 8.22
N LEU A 255 -11.51 13.80 7.63
CA LEU A 255 -12.43 14.60 6.81
C LEU A 255 -13.04 15.79 7.57
N ARG A 256 -13.19 15.71 8.90
CA ARG A 256 -13.71 16.80 9.74
C ARG A 256 -12.68 17.92 9.95
N PHE A 257 -11.39 17.64 9.80
CA PHE A 257 -10.31 18.63 9.90
C PHE A 257 -9.98 19.30 8.59
N LEU A 258 -10.27 18.68 7.44
CA LEU A 258 -10.02 19.28 6.13
C LEU A 258 -10.85 20.57 5.94
N PRO A 259 -10.38 21.53 5.12
CA PRO A 259 -11.21 22.64 4.62
C PRO A 259 -12.41 22.13 3.82
N GLU A 260 -13.49 22.91 3.75
CA GLU A 260 -14.63 22.62 2.87
C GLU A 260 -14.18 22.56 1.39
N GLY A 261 -14.86 21.71 0.61
CA GLY A 261 -14.48 21.32 -0.75
C GLY A 261 -13.14 20.58 -0.89
N ALA A 262 -12.34 20.46 0.17
CA ALA A 262 -10.97 19.98 0.08
C ALA A 262 -10.87 18.45 0.11
N ARG A 263 -9.74 17.95 -0.41
CA ARG A 263 -9.37 16.54 -0.39
C ARG A 263 -7.89 16.34 -0.14
N LEU A 264 -7.58 15.36 0.71
CA LEU A 264 -6.22 14.96 1.02
C LEU A 264 -6.01 13.50 0.63
N THR A 265 -4.99 13.23 -0.20
CA THR A 265 -4.57 11.85 -0.50
C THR A 265 -3.35 11.48 0.33
N VAL A 266 -3.48 10.42 1.11
CA VAL A 266 -2.41 9.88 1.96
C VAL A 266 -1.86 8.61 1.32
N PHE A 267 -0.57 8.64 0.99
CA PHE A 267 0.23 7.46 0.66
C PHE A 267 0.94 6.94 1.91
N GLY A 268 1.01 5.62 2.03
CA GLY A 268 1.65 4.93 3.15
C GLY A 268 2.28 3.60 2.73
N PRO A 269 2.95 2.89 3.66
CA PRO A 269 3.71 1.69 3.33
C PRO A 269 2.83 0.50 2.93
N ALA A 270 3.42 -0.54 2.33
CA ALA A 270 2.71 -1.69 1.75
C ALA A 270 1.64 -1.27 0.72
N GLY A 271 1.94 -0.25 -0.09
CA GLY A 271 1.05 0.24 -1.14
C GLY A 271 -0.21 0.98 -0.66
N PHE A 272 -0.30 1.33 0.63
CA PHE A 272 -1.44 2.08 1.16
C PHE A 272 -1.64 3.40 0.40
N LYS A 273 -2.87 3.62 -0.07
CA LYS A 273 -3.32 4.87 -0.69
C LYS A 273 -4.79 5.07 -0.33
N ARG A 274 -5.12 6.19 0.30
CA ARG A 274 -6.51 6.60 0.53
C ARG A 274 -6.67 8.09 0.27
N THR A 275 -7.79 8.47 -0.33
CA THR A 275 -8.20 9.87 -0.48
C THR A 275 -9.33 10.14 0.49
N TYR A 276 -9.21 11.24 1.24
CA TYR A 276 -10.20 11.72 2.19
C TYR A 276 -10.79 13.01 1.60
N PRO A 277 -11.97 12.97 0.99
CA PRO A 277 -12.71 14.17 0.61
C PRO A 277 -13.48 14.71 1.82
N ARG A 278 -13.53 16.03 1.97
CA ARG A 278 -14.60 16.72 2.68
C ARG A 278 -15.66 17.14 1.65
N GLN A 279 -16.93 16.93 2.00
CA GLN A 279 -18.06 17.43 1.23
C GLN A 279 -18.40 18.85 1.68
N ASP A 280 -18.96 19.64 0.78
CA ASP A 280 -19.56 20.93 1.11
C ASP A 280 -20.87 20.68 1.86
N GLU A 281 -21.15 21.42 2.93
CA GLU A 281 -22.35 21.20 3.77
C GLU A 281 -23.64 21.82 3.18
N ASP A 282 -23.59 22.34 1.95
CA ASP A 282 -24.70 22.98 1.23
C ASP A 282 -25.56 21.99 0.39
N THR A 283 -25.86 20.79 0.90
CA THR A 283 -26.75 19.80 0.21
C THR A 283 -27.82 19.17 1.10
#